data_AF-A0A0D2KQZ4-F1
#
_entry.id   AF-A0A0D2KQZ4-F1
#
_cell.length_a   1.000
_cell.length_b   1.000
_cell.length_c   1.000
_cell.angle_alpha   90.00
_cell.angle_beta   90.00
_cell.angle_gamma   90.00
#
_symmetry.space_group_name_H-M   'P 1'
#
loop_
_entity.id
_entity.type
_entity.pdbx_description
1 polymer ?
#
loop_
_entity_poly.entity_id
_entity_poly.type
_entity_poly.pdbx_seq_one_letter_code
_entity_poly.pdbx_strand_id
1 'polypeptide(L)'
;MAAKKGAAPVADSGLGGMDDNVAQLSKGSRVWYRQDATTWVLAEMRDAPSAPPPPADGKAPKKGAAAPPNVAPITLLSGPTAGKPVDAVPVTSLMPANPEMQASISDMTQLSYLNEPSILGNLQLRYSKDAIYTCAGPVLIALNPCKELPLYSEEVQHDYKAVAHESLHTLTPHVYLVAGAAYRAMVREGASQSIVINGESGAGKTETTKRAMKFLASLAGGPGRVEERVLETNPVLEAFGNAKTLRNHNSSRCGGGARRRG
;
A
#
# COMPACT_ATOMS: atom_id res chain seq x y z
N MET A 1 51.23 -8.72 10.36
CA MET A 1 50.49 -8.11 11.48
C MET A 1 49.33 -7.32 10.90
N ALA A 2 48.10 -7.83 11.04
CA ALA A 2 46.90 -7.23 10.50
C ALA A 2 46.31 -6.23 11.51
N ALA A 3 46.12 -4.98 11.09
CA ALA A 3 45.38 -3.97 11.86
C ALA A 3 43.91 -3.98 11.42
N LYS A 4 43.01 -4.48 12.28
CA LYS A 4 41.56 -4.32 12.15
C LYS A 4 41.17 -2.94 12.68
N LYS A 5 40.78 -2.02 11.81
CA LYS A 5 39.98 -0.84 12.18
C LYS A 5 38.51 -1.24 12.15
N GLY A 6 37.84 -1.16 13.30
CA GLY A 6 36.39 -1.33 13.41
C GLY A 6 35.67 -0.13 12.80
N ALA A 7 34.73 -0.39 11.90
CA ALA A 7 33.82 0.60 11.37
C ALA A 7 32.62 0.74 12.32
N ALA A 8 32.34 1.96 12.76
CA ALA A 8 31.13 2.32 13.49
C ALA A 8 29.91 2.27 12.56
N PRO A 9 28.70 1.94 13.06
CA PRO A 9 27.50 2.01 12.25
C PRO A 9 27.12 3.47 11.98
N VAL A 10 26.84 3.75 10.71
CA VAL A 10 26.40 5.03 10.17
C VAL A 10 24.98 5.29 10.68
N ALA A 11 24.79 6.43 11.37
CA ALA A 11 23.48 6.93 11.74
C ALA A 11 22.75 7.40 10.47
N ASP A 12 21.65 6.72 10.13
CA ASP A 12 20.73 7.16 9.10
C ASP A 12 19.79 8.22 9.71
N SER A 13 19.91 9.44 9.21
CA SER A 13 19.11 10.59 9.59
C SER A 13 17.74 10.52 8.90
N GLY A 14 16.82 9.77 9.51
CA GLY A 14 15.43 9.65 9.05
C GLY A 14 14.47 10.53 9.85
N LEU A 15 13.82 11.48 9.15
CA LEU A 15 12.46 11.99 9.40
C LEU A 15 11.98 12.03 10.87
N GLY A 16 12.36 13.08 11.59
CA GLY A 16 12.02 13.34 12.99
C GLY A 16 10.55 13.73 13.24
N GLY A 17 9.62 12.79 13.07
CA GLY A 17 8.22 12.99 13.44
C GLY A 17 7.45 11.73 13.86
N MET A 18 8.10 10.57 13.96
CA MET A 18 7.43 9.27 14.15
C MET A 18 7.58 8.67 15.56
N ASP A 19 8.47 9.22 16.41
CA ASP A 19 8.88 8.60 17.67
C ASP A 19 7.86 8.77 18.81
N ASP A 20 6.98 9.78 18.74
CA ASP A 20 6.09 10.13 19.86
C ASP A 20 4.86 9.21 20.00
N ASN A 21 4.47 8.48 18.94
CA ASN A 21 3.24 7.68 18.96
C ASN A 21 3.40 6.31 19.64
N VAL A 22 4.61 5.75 19.70
CA VAL A 22 4.83 4.43 20.32
C VAL A 22 4.93 4.56 21.85
N ALA A 23 5.40 5.70 22.35
CA ALA A 23 5.55 5.97 23.79
C ALA A 23 4.21 6.05 24.54
N GLN A 24 3.09 6.27 23.84
CA GLN A 24 1.74 6.30 24.42
C GLN A 24 1.03 4.93 24.39
N LEU A 25 1.63 3.91 23.78
CA LEU A 25 1.02 2.59 23.66
C LEU A 25 1.18 1.82 24.97
N SER A 26 0.06 1.29 25.45
CA SER A 26 -0.04 0.57 26.73
C SER A 26 -0.32 -0.91 26.50
N LYS A 27 -0.31 -1.71 27.58
CA LYS A 27 -0.65 -3.14 27.55
C LYS A 27 -1.89 -3.42 26.71
N GLY A 28 -1.82 -4.45 25.86
CA GLY A 28 -2.93 -4.84 24.98
C GLY A 28 -3.03 -4.02 23.69
N SER A 29 -2.18 -3.00 23.51
CA SER A 29 -2.10 -2.26 22.25
C SER A 29 -1.51 -3.14 21.17
N ARG A 30 -2.16 -3.16 20.00
CA ARG A 30 -1.66 -3.86 18.81
C ARG A 30 -0.58 -3.02 18.16
N VAL A 31 0.52 -3.68 17.80
CA VAL A 31 1.69 -3.07 17.19
C VAL A 31 2.19 -3.90 16.02
N TRP A 32 2.78 -3.23 15.05
CA TRP A 32 3.61 -3.86 14.03
C TRP A 32 5.04 -3.95 14.54
N TYR A 33 5.60 -5.16 14.49
CA TYR A 33 6.98 -5.44 14.85
C TYR A 33 7.80 -5.75 13.60
N ARG A 34 8.91 -5.04 13.43
CA ARG A 34 9.88 -5.25 12.34
C ARG A 34 10.83 -6.39 12.70
N GLN A 35 10.68 -7.55 12.06
CA GLN A 35 11.58 -8.69 12.25
C GLN A 35 12.87 -8.57 11.43
N ASP A 36 12.77 -8.02 10.22
CA ASP A 36 13.90 -7.81 9.32
C ASP A 36 13.69 -6.54 8.46
N ALA A 37 14.55 -6.31 7.46
CA ALA A 37 14.47 -5.12 6.63
C ALA A 37 13.14 -4.99 5.86
N THR A 38 12.43 -6.09 5.62
CA THR A 38 11.27 -6.21 4.72
C THR A 38 10.01 -6.80 5.37
N THR A 39 10.15 -7.45 6.53
CA THR A 39 9.10 -8.25 7.15
C THR A 39 8.55 -7.56 8.39
N TRP A 40 7.26 -7.30 8.34
CA TRP A 40 6.46 -6.79 9.45
C TRP A 40 5.49 -7.86 9.92
N VAL A 41 5.41 -8.06 11.23
CA VAL A 41 4.47 -8.97 11.86
C VAL A 41 3.63 -8.22 12.89
N LEU A 42 2.38 -8.60 13.00
CA LEU A 42 1.49 -8.07 14.00
C LEU A 42 1.80 -8.69 15.36
N ALA A 43 1.77 -7.86 16.40
CA ALA A 43 2.03 -8.26 17.77
C ALA A 43 1.17 -7.45 18.75
N GLU A 44 1.12 -7.90 19.99
CA GLU A 44 0.45 -7.23 21.10
C GLU A 44 1.47 -6.87 22.16
N MET A 45 1.42 -5.63 22.67
CA MET A 45 2.31 -5.19 23.74
C MET A 45 1.95 -5.87 25.07
N ARG A 46 2.96 -6.43 25.73
CA ARG A 46 2.87 -7.00 27.09
C ARG A 46 3.38 -5.99 28.12
N ASP A 47 3.01 -6.23 29.38
CA ASP A 47 3.63 -5.53 30.50
C ASP A 47 5.13 -5.86 30.57
N ALA A 48 5.94 -4.87 30.93
CA ALA A 48 7.31 -5.13 31.36
C ALA A 48 7.29 -6.20 32.46
N PRO A 49 8.18 -7.21 32.42
CA PRO A 49 8.24 -8.21 33.48
C PRO A 49 8.38 -7.48 34.81
N SER A 50 7.42 -7.70 35.72
CA SER A 50 7.47 -7.12 37.07
C SER A 50 8.84 -7.46 37.67
N ALA A 51 9.52 -6.46 38.24
CA ALA A 51 10.78 -6.69 38.93
C ALA A 51 10.63 -7.90 39.88
N PRO A 52 11.61 -8.82 39.94
CA PRO A 52 11.51 -9.99 40.80
C PRO A 52 11.19 -9.54 42.22
N PRO A 53 10.31 -10.26 42.95
CA PRO A 53 10.00 -9.92 44.33
C PRO A 53 11.31 -9.83 45.12
N PRO A 54 11.45 -8.84 46.04
CA PRO A 54 12.67 -8.70 46.82
C PRO A 54 12.96 -10.02 47.53
N PRO A 55 14.22 -10.48 47.55
CA PRO A 55 14.57 -11.70 48.26
C PRO A 55 14.11 -11.59 49.73
N ALA A 56 13.55 -12.66 50.28
CA ALA A 56 13.03 -12.70 51.65
C ALA A 56 14.11 -12.48 52.73
N ASP A 57 15.38 -12.52 52.33
CA ASP A 57 16.51 -12.13 53.15
C ASP A 57 16.75 -10.63 52.94
N GLY A 58 16.68 -9.83 54.02
CA GLY A 58 16.80 -8.36 54.03
C GLY A 58 18.14 -7.76 53.53
N LYS A 59 18.78 -8.35 52.53
CA LYS A 59 19.83 -7.75 51.71
C LYS A 59 19.19 -6.99 50.55
N ALA A 60 19.43 -5.68 50.53
CA ALA A 60 19.07 -4.82 49.41
C ALA A 60 19.50 -5.45 48.07
N PRO A 61 18.62 -5.44 47.05
CA PRO A 61 18.99 -5.93 45.72
C PRO A 61 20.17 -5.11 45.19
N LYS A 62 21.21 -5.78 44.68
CA LYS A 62 22.28 -5.12 43.94
C LYS A 62 21.65 -4.39 42.75
N LYS A 63 21.70 -3.04 42.76
CA LYS A 63 21.41 -2.20 41.58
C LYS A 63 22.32 -2.68 40.44
N GLY A 64 21.78 -3.41 39.48
CA GLY A 64 22.64 -4.01 38.46
C GLY A 64 21.95 -4.88 37.42
N ALA A 65 20.78 -4.46 36.93
CA ALA A 65 20.30 -4.72 35.58
C ALA A 65 19.00 -3.91 35.42
N ALA A 66 19.14 -2.59 35.23
CA ALA A 66 18.02 -1.82 34.72
C ALA A 66 17.65 -2.45 33.37
N ALA A 67 16.38 -2.83 33.19
CA ALA A 67 15.88 -3.15 31.87
C ALA A 67 16.31 -2.02 30.92
N PRO A 68 16.83 -2.31 29.72
CA PRO A 68 17.24 -1.26 28.81
C PRO A 68 16.05 -0.29 28.66
N PRO A 69 16.21 1.03 28.83
CA PRO A 69 15.11 1.98 28.91
C PRO A 69 14.31 2.13 27.60
N ASN A 70 14.53 1.24 26.62
CA ASN A 70 14.03 1.35 25.26
C ASN A 70 13.65 -0.01 24.66
N VAL A 71 13.29 -0.99 25.49
CA VAL A 71 12.75 -2.28 25.03
C VAL A 71 11.35 -2.54 25.59
N ALA A 72 10.49 -3.13 24.77
CA ALA A 72 9.14 -3.54 25.13
C ALA A 72 8.96 -5.05 24.89
N PRO A 73 8.33 -5.79 25.82
CA PRO A 73 7.93 -7.16 25.58
C PRO A 73 6.66 -7.20 24.72
N ILE A 74 6.60 -8.13 23.78
CA ILE A 74 5.48 -8.32 22.87
C ILE A 74 5.07 -9.80 22.80
N THR A 75 3.87 -10.07 22.32
CA THR A 75 3.41 -11.41 21.89
C THR A 75 3.08 -11.34 20.41
N LEU A 76 3.64 -12.23 19.60
CA LEU A 76 3.38 -12.23 18.16
C LEU A 76 1.95 -12.73 17.88
N LEU A 77 1.19 -11.97 17.10
CA LEU A 77 -0.19 -12.31 16.68
C LEU A 77 -0.24 -12.93 15.28
N SER A 78 0.74 -12.65 14.42
CA SER A 78 0.77 -13.16 13.04
C SER A 78 2.13 -13.74 12.65
N GLY A 79 2.13 -14.62 11.65
CA GLY A 79 3.33 -15.23 11.08
C GLY A 79 3.62 -16.65 11.62
N PRO A 80 4.72 -17.28 11.19
CA PRO A 80 5.05 -18.67 11.56
C PRO A 80 5.33 -18.86 13.06
N THR A 81 5.52 -17.77 13.78
CA THR A 81 5.80 -17.73 15.22
C THR A 81 4.67 -17.09 16.03
N ALA A 82 3.44 -17.06 15.49
CA ALA A 82 2.26 -16.59 16.22
C ALA A 82 2.11 -17.30 17.57
N GLY A 83 1.72 -16.54 18.60
CA GLY A 83 1.63 -16.99 19.99
C GLY A 83 2.95 -17.01 20.76
N LYS A 84 4.10 -16.82 20.10
CA LYS A 84 5.39 -16.79 20.81
C LYS A 84 5.63 -15.43 21.50
N PRO A 85 5.99 -15.44 22.79
CA PRO A 85 6.42 -14.23 23.48
C PRO A 85 7.82 -13.82 23.03
N VAL A 86 8.04 -12.51 22.89
CA VAL A 86 9.37 -11.90 22.71
C VAL A 86 9.55 -10.89 23.84
N ASP A 87 10.54 -11.10 24.72
CA ASP A 87 10.64 -10.37 25.98
C ASP A 87 11.34 -9.02 25.87
N ALA A 88 12.16 -8.81 24.84
CA ALA A 88 12.89 -7.57 24.64
C ALA A 88 12.96 -7.21 23.15
N VAL A 89 12.11 -6.27 22.74
CA VAL A 89 12.14 -5.68 21.39
C VAL A 89 12.45 -4.20 21.48
N PRO A 90 13.41 -3.66 20.70
CA PRO A 90 13.64 -2.22 20.64
C PRO A 90 12.37 -1.47 20.25
N VAL A 91 12.02 -0.43 20.99
CA VAL A 91 10.82 0.39 20.72
C VAL A 91 10.84 1.01 19.31
N THR A 92 12.04 1.30 18.79
CA THR A 92 12.24 1.79 17.41
C THR A 92 11.87 0.79 16.31
N SER A 93 11.74 -0.49 16.66
CA SER A 93 11.30 -1.55 15.75
C SER A 93 9.79 -1.81 15.83
N LEU A 94 9.06 -0.99 16.59
CA LEU A 94 7.62 -1.06 16.77
C LEU A 94 6.94 0.13 16.07
N MET A 95 5.78 -0.13 15.50
CA MET A 95 4.87 0.90 14.99
C MET A 95 3.45 0.62 15.47
N PRO A 96 2.60 1.65 15.68
CA PRO A 96 1.21 1.42 16.08
C PRO A 96 0.45 0.68 14.98
N ALA A 97 -0.40 -0.29 15.37
CA ALA A 97 -1.26 -1.00 14.43
C ALA A 97 -2.71 -0.51 14.53
N ASN A 98 -3.39 -0.51 13.39
CA ASN A 98 -4.81 -0.15 13.33
C ASN A 98 -5.69 -1.22 14.02
N PRO A 99 -6.88 -0.82 14.54
CA PRO A 99 -7.87 -1.76 15.07
C PRO A 99 -8.30 -2.80 14.01
N GLU A 100 -8.74 -3.98 14.46
CA GLU A 100 -9.21 -5.04 13.55
C GLU A 100 -10.40 -4.63 12.68
N MET A 101 -11.26 -3.74 13.17
CA MET A 101 -12.38 -3.20 12.39
C MET A 101 -11.91 -2.43 11.15
N GLN A 102 -10.66 -1.92 11.17
CA GLN A 102 -10.04 -1.24 10.05
C GLN A 102 -9.18 -2.16 9.18
N ALA A 103 -9.24 -3.47 9.39
CA ALA A 103 -8.58 -4.44 8.54
C ALA A 103 -9.34 -4.56 7.19
N SER A 104 -8.65 -4.35 6.06
CA SER A 104 -9.20 -4.49 4.69
C SER A 104 -10.03 -3.31 4.18
N ILE A 105 -9.75 -2.09 4.63
CA ILE A 105 -10.43 -0.86 4.19
C ILE A 105 -10.18 -0.54 2.71
N SER A 106 -11.24 -0.11 2.03
CA SER A 106 -11.24 0.30 0.61
C SER A 106 -10.56 1.64 0.32
N ASP A 107 -10.59 2.59 1.26
CA ASP A 107 -9.85 3.85 1.18
C ASP A 107 -8.91 4.03 2.38
N MET A 108 -7.61 3.94 2.13
CA MET A 108 -6.58 3.99 3.17
C MET A 108 -6.49 5.32 3.90
N THR A 109 -7.13 6.39 3.41
CA THR A 109 -7.24 7.65 4.16
C THR A 109 -8.09 7.52 5.43
N GLN A 110 -8.87 6.45 5.56
CA GLN A 110 -9.70 6.15 6.73
C GLN A 110 -8.94 5.38 7.83
N LEU A 111 -7.68 5.01 7.59
CA LEU A 111 -6.83 4.37 8.60
C LEU A 111 -6.45 5.38 9.70
N SER A 112 -6.51 4.97 10.96
CA SER A 112 -6.08 5.80 12.08
C SER A 112 -4.57 6.02 12.08
N TYR A 113 -3.81 4.99 11.71
CA TYR A 113 -2.36 5.02 11.58
C TYR A 113 -1.95 4.74 10.14
N LEU A 114 -1.50 5.78 9.44
CA LEU A 114 -1.00 5.69 8.07
C LEU A 114 0.53 5.47 8.08
N ASN A 115 0.95 4.28 8.50
CA ASN A 115 2.34 3.85 8.47
C ASN A 115 2.56 2.73 7.44
N GLU A 116 3.81 2.53 7.04
CA GLU A 116 4.21 1.52 6.05
C GLU A 116 3.63 0.12 6.32
N PRO A 117 3.75 -0.46 7.53
CA PRO A 117 3.22 -1.80 7.77
C PRO A 117 1.69 -1.86 7.74
N SER A 118 0.99 -0.78 8.13
CA SER A 118 -0.47 -0.73 8.02
C SER A 118 -0.95 -0.68 6.58
N ILE A 119 -0.27 0.08 5.72
CA ILE A 119 -0.55 0.12 4.28
C ILE A 119 -0.29 -1.26 3.67
N LEU A 120 0.88 -1.86 3.95
CA LEU A 120 1.24 -3.17 3.43
C LEU A 120 0.25 -4.25 3.87
N GLY A 121 -0.08 -4.30 5.17
CA GLY A 121 -1.02 -5.27 5.72
C GLY A 121 -2.43 -5.12 5.14
N ASN A 122 -2.91 -3.88 4.94
CA ASN A 122 -4.20 -3.64 4.30
C ASN A 122 -4.22 -4.13 2.84
N LEU A 123 -3.17 -3.82 2.06
CA LEU A 123 -3.03 -4.26 0.68
C LEU A 123 -2.93 -5.78 0.57
N GLN A 124 -2.15 -6.44 1.43
CA GLN A 124 -2.03 -7.90 1.46
C GLN A 124 -3.37 -8.58 1.76
N LEU A 125 -4.11 -8.08 2.75
CA LEU A 125 -5.40 -8.66 3.13
C LEU A 125 -6.49 -8.43 2.07
N ARG A 126 -6.45 -7.30 1.36
CA ARG A 126 -7.36 -7.05 0.23
C ARG A 126 -7.01 -7.92 -0.97
N TYR A 127 -5.73 -8.04 -1.28
CA TYR A 127 -5.23 -8.89 -2.35
C TYR A 127 -5.58 -10.37 -2.14
N SER A 128 -5.51 -10.88 -0.91
CA SER A 128 -5.90 -12.26 -0.59
C SER A 128 -7.40 -12.54 -0.76
N LYS A 129 -8.22 -11.48 -0.79
CA LYS A 129 -9.67 -11.51 -1.07
C LYS A 129 -10.01 -11.12 -2.51
N ASP A 130 -9.03 -11.12 -3.41
CA ASP A 130 -9.17 -10.73 -4.82
C ASP A 130 -9.61 -9.26 -5.05
N ALA A 131 -9.51 -8.42 -4.01
CA ALA A 131 -9.76 -6.99 -4.11
C ALA A 131 -8.48 -6.25 -4.52
N ILE A 132 -8.23 -6.18 -5.83
CA ILE A 132 -6.99 -5.62 -6.40
C ILE A 132 -6.89 -4.10 -6.40
N TYR A 133 -8.02 -3.41 -6.22
CA TYR A 133 -8.11 -1.95 -6.22
C TYR A 133 -8.31 -1.42 -4.80
N THR A 134 -7.54 -0.39 -4.45
CA THR A 134 -7.62 0.28 -3.14
C THR A 134 -7.37 1.77 -3.32
N CYS A 135 -8.24 2.61 -2.78
CA CYS A 135 -8.04 4.06 -2.80
C CYS A 135 -7.04 4.50 -1.72
N ALA A 136 -6.31 5.56 -2.03
CA ALA A 136 -5.50 6.34 -1.11
C ALA A 136 -5.78 7.81 -1.42
N GLY A 137 -6.98 8.27 -1.04
CA GLY A 137 -7.49 9.59 -1.41
C GLY A 137 -7.64 9.69 -2.94
N PRO A 138 -6.98 10.66 -3.61
CA PRO A 138 -7.09 10.82 -5.07
C PRO A 138 -6.33 9.74 -5.85
N VAL A 139 -5.48 8.95 -5.20
CA VAL A 139 -4.68 7.91 -5.84
C VAL A 139 -5.40 6.57 -5.77
N LEU A 140 -5.47 5.86 -6.89
CA LEU A 140 -5.94 4.47 -6.94
C LEU A 140 -4.73 3.54 -7.03
N ILE A 141 -4.58 2.67 -6.04
CA ILE A 141 -3.60 1.59 -6.04
C ILE A 141 -4.23 0.37 -6.72
N ALA A 142 -3.54 -0.15 -7.73
CA ALA A 142 -3.90 -1.36 -8.45
C ALA A 142 -2.80 -2.40 -8.28
N LEU A 143 -3.16 -3.59 -7.80
CA LEU A 143 -2.28 -4.74 -7.71
C LEU A 143 -2.56 -5.71 -8.85
N ASN A 144 -1.52 -6.27 -9.47
CA ASN A 144 -1.71 -7.26 -10.53
C ASN A 144 -2.16 -8.60 -9.92
N PRO A 145 -3.38 -9.11 -10.21
CA PRO A 145 -3.85 -10.39 -9.66
C PRO A 145 -3.08 -11.61 -10.18
N CYS A 146 -2.37 -11.50 -11.31
CA CYS A 146 -1.74 -12.61 -12.01
C CYS A 146 -2.71 -13.76 -12.36
N LYS A 147 -4.02 -13.49 -12.33
CA LYS A 147 -5.12 -14.37 -12.70
C LYS A 147 -6.28 -13.55 -13.23
N GLU A 148 -7.20 -14.20 -13.93
CA GLU A 148 -8.44 -13.54 -14.37
C GLU A 148 -9.40 -13.36 -13.18
N LEU A 149 -10.00 -12.18 -13.10
CA LEU A 149 -11.01 -11.83 -12.10
C LEU A 149 -12.25 -11.25 -12.81
N PRO A 150 -13.48 -11.55 -12.35
CA PRO A 150 -14.72 -11.07 -12.96
C PRO A 150 -15.03 -9.61 -12.58
N LEU A 151 -14.04 -8.70 -12.71
CA LEU A 151 -14.16 -7.29 -12.30
C LEU A 151 -14.59 -6.35 -13.43
N TYR A 152 -14.60 -6.84 -14.67
CA TYR A 152 -14.82 -6.03 -15.87
C TYR A 152 -15.98 -6.55 -16.72
N SER A 153 -17.02 -7.11 -16.08
CA SER A 153 -18.24 -7.50 -16.77
C SER A 153 -19.03 -6.27 -17.22
N GLU A 154 -19.90 -6.46 -18.22
CA GLU A 154 -20.79 -5.41 -18.70
C GLU A 154 -21.72 -4.88 -17.59
N GLU A 155 -22.15 -5.74 -16.66
CA GLU A 155 -22.94 -5.37 -15.48
C GLU A 155 -22.17 -4.39 -14.59
N VAL A 156 -20.92 -4.73 -14.25
CA VAL A 156 -20.05 -3.84 -13.45
C VAL A 156 -19.85 -2.51 -14.18
N GLN A 157 -19.57 -2.56 -15.48
CA GLN A 157 -19.41 -1.36 -16.30
C GLN A 157 -20.66 -0.48 -16.27
N HIS A 158 -21.85 -1.07 -16.37
CA HIS A 158 -23.13 -0.36 -16.29
C HIS A 158 -23.31 0.34 -14.93
N ASP A 159 -23.04 -0.34 -13.82
CA ASP A 159 -23.15 0.23 -12.47
C ASP A 159 -22.23 1.44 -12.29
N TYR A 160 -20.98 1.34 -12.75
CA TYR A 160 -20.05 2.46 -12.70
C TYR A 160 -20.43 3.60 -13.64
N LYS A 161 -21.10 3.35 -14.78
CA LYS A 161 -21.63 4.41 -15.64
C LYS A 161 -22.72 5.21 -14.94
N ALA A 162 -23.68 4.54 -14.28
CA ALA A 162 -24.75 5.22 -13.56
C ALA A 162 -24.18 6.20 -12.52
N VAL A 163 -23.20 5.73 -11.75
CA VAL A 163 -22.50 6.55 -10.74
C VAL A 163 -21.58 7.60 -11.35
N ALA A 164 -21.05 7.36 -12.56
CA ALA A 164 -20.29 8.35 -13.30
C ALA A 164 -21.13 9.62 -13.56
N HIS A 165 -22.45 9.52 -13.73
CA HIS A 165 -23.31 10.68 -13.95
C HIS A 165 -23.83 11.32 -12.65
N GLU A 166 -24.03 10.53 -11.59
CA GLU A 166 -24.77 10.97 -10.38
C GLU A 166 -23.88 11.45 -9.21
N SER A 167 -22.55 11.47 -9.36
CA SER A 167 -21.59 11.88 -8.31
C SER A 167 -21.71 11.09 -7.00
N LEU A 168 -22.17 9.84 -7.08
CA LEU A 168 -22.28 8.94 -5.93
C LEU A 168 -20.90 8.38 -5.57
N HIS A 169 -20.55 8.36 -4.27
CA HIS A 169 -19.26 7.86 -3.77
C HIS A 169 -19.42 6.50 -3.06
N THR A 170 -20.42 5.72 -3.45
CA THR A 170 -20.81 4.49 -2.75
C THR A 170 -20.17 3.22 -3.32
N LEU A 171 -19.57 3.31 -4.51
CA LEU A 171 -18.99 2.14 -5.16
C LEU A 171 -17.59 1.80 -4.66
N THR A 172 -17.23 0.53 -4.84
CA THR A 172 -15.93 0.00 -4.45
C THR A 172 -14.80 0.63 -5.27
N PRO A 173 -13.55 0.64 -4.77
CA PRO A 173 -12.41 1.14 -5.54
C PRO A 173 -12.30 0.42 -6.88
N HIS A 174 -12.22 1.18 -7.97
CA HIS A 174 -12.10 0.63 -9.31
C HIS A 174 -11.52 1.65 -10.28
N VAL A 175 -10.87 1.18 -11.36
CA VAL A 175 -10.33 2.07 -12.42
C VAL A 175 -11.45 2.91 -13.08
N TYR A 176 -12.67 2.38 -13.11
CA TYR A 176 -13.84 3.09 -13.63
C TYR A 176 -14.23 4.30 -12.78
N LEU A 177 -13.96 4.31 -11.47
CA LEU A 177 -14.18 5.50 -10.65
C LEU A 177 -13.26 6.64 -11.07
N VAL A 178 -11.98 6.34 -11.30
CA VAL A 178 -10.98 7.34 -11.72
C VAL A 178 -11.34 7.88 -13.11
N ALA A 179 -11.66 6.99 -14.03
CA ALA A 179 -12.07 7.36 -15.38
C ALA A 179 -13.39 8.16 -15.41
N GLY A 180 -14.41 7.74 -14.64
CA GLY A 180 -15.67 8.46 -14.51
C GLY A 180 -15.52 9.83 -13.84
N ALA A 181 -14.67 9.93 -12.81
CA ALA A 181 -14.35 11.21 -12.18
C ALA A 181 -13.66 12.18 -13.14
N ALA A 182 -12.68 11.71 -13.91
CA ALA A 182 -12.04 12.50 -14.96
C ALA A 182 -13.04 12.93 -16.05
N TYR A 183 -13.91 12.03 -16.51
CA TYR A 183 -14.94 12.37 -17.50
C TYR A 183 -15.90 13.45 -16.97
N ARG A 184 -16.39 13.30 -15.73
CA ARG A 184 -17.23 14.32 -15.09
C ARG A 184 -16.53 15.67 -14.98
N ALA A 185 -15.28 15.69 -14.51
CA ALA A 185 -14.52 16.92 -14.36
C ALA A 185 -14.34 17.61 -15.72
N MET A 186 -14.01 16.84 -16.76
CA MET A 186 -13.90 17.35 -18.13
C MET A 186 -15.20 18.01 -18.62
N VAL A 187 -16.35 17.34 -18.44
CA VAL A 187 -17.66 17.85 -18.88
C VAL A 187 -18.09 19.07 -18.07
N ARG A 188 -17.89 19.04 -16.74
CA ARG A 188 -18.32 20.11 -15.82
C ARG A 188 -17.47 21.37 -15.96
N GLU A 189 -16.17 21.22 -16.10
CA GLU A 189 -15.20 22.33 -16.08
C GLU A 189 -14.85 22.81 -17.50
N GLY A 190 -15.18 22.03 -18.53
CA GLY A 190 -14.79 22.33 -19.92
C GLY A 190 -13.28 22.30 -20.15
N ALA A 191 -12.53 21.62 -19.28
CA ALA A 191 -11.07 21.60 -19.26
C ALA A 191 -10.52 20.17 -19.45
N SER A 192 -9.38 20.08 -20.15
CA SER A 192 -8.69 18.80 -20.40
C SER A 192 -8.25 18.13 -19.09
N GLN A 193 -8.44 16.82 -19.01
CA GLN A 193 -8.07 16.00 -17.84
C GLN A 193 -6.95 15.03 -18.21
N SER A 194 -6.17 14.59 -17.21
CA SER A 194 -5.13 13.58 -17.39
C SER A 194 -5.23 12.50 -16.33
N ILE A 195 -5.08 11.24 -16.76
CA ILE A 195 -4.97 10.07 -15.89
C ILE A 195 -3.56 9.52 -16.05
N VAL A 196 -2.79 9.49 -14.97
CA VAL A 196 -1.40 9.03 -14.98
C VAL A 196 -1.33 7.64 -14.35
N ILE A 197 -0.89 6.65 -15.12
CA ILE A 197 -0.75 5.26 -14.67
C ILE A 197 0.74 4.92 -14.56
N ASN A 198 1.22 4.84 -13.32
CA ASN A 198 2.62 4.54 -12.99
C ASN A 198 2.77 3.14 -12.38
N GLY A 199 4.01 2.64 -12.37
CA GLY A 199 4.34 1.35 -11.78
C GLY A 199 5.52 0.67 -12.45
N GLU A 200 6.06 -0.35 -11.80
CA GLU A 200 7.20 -1.13 -12.32
C GLU A 200 6.82 -1.95 -13.56
N SER A 201 7.82 -2.54 -14.21
CA SER A 201 7.59 -3.45 -15.33
C SER A 201 6.80 -4.68 -14.85
N GLY A 202 5.72 -5.04 -15.55
CA GLY A 202 4.84 -6.15 -15.17
C GLY A 202 3.75 -5.81 -14.14
N ALA A 203 3.68 -4.57 -13.65
CA ALA A 203 2.67 -4.16 -12.67
C ALA A 203 1.22 -4.07 -13.21
N GLY A 204 0.99 -4.25 -14.53
CA GLY A 204 -0.35 -4.19 -15.12
C GLY A 204 -0.79 -2.81 -15.62
N LYS A 205 0.16 -1.88 -15.85
CA LYS A 205 -0.13 -0.53 -16.39
C LYS A 205 -0.94 -0.58 -17.70
N THR A 206 -0.45 -1.32 -18.70
CA THR A 206 -1.08 -1.43 -20.02
C THR A 206 -2.50 -1.96 -19.94
N GLU A 207 -2.73 -3.00 -19.13
CA GLU A 207 -4.07 -3.56 -18.93
C GLU A 207 -4.99 -2.56 -18.23
N THR A 208 -4.52 -1.87 -17.20
CA THR A 208 -5.28 -0.80 -16.53
C THR A 208 -5.63 0.33 -17.50
N THR A 209 -4.69 0.76 -18.35
CA THR A 209 -4.94 1.77 -19.39
C THR A 209 -6.02 1.31 -20.37
N LYS A 210 -5.93 0.08 -20.88
CA LYS A 210 -6.94 -0.49 -21.79
C LYS A 210 -8.33 -0.47 -21.17
N ARG A 211 -8.46 -0.88 -19.89
CA ARG A 211 -9.75 -0.87 -19.17
C ARG A 211 -10.30 0.54 -18.99
N ALA A 212 -9.47 1.49 -18.60
CA ALA A 212 -9.87 2.90 -18.46
C ALA A 212 -10.34 3.50 -19.80
N MET A 213 -9.61 3.25 -20.89
CA MET A 213 -9.94 3.76 -22.21
C MET A 213 -11.25 3.17 -22.75
N LYS A 214 -11.47 1.85 -22.59
CA LYS A 214 -12.76 1.21 -22.93
C LYS A 214 -13.92 1.87 -22.20
N PHE A 215 -13.75 2.08 -20.89
CA PHE A 215 -14.78 2.71 -20.07
C PHE A 215 -15.09 4.14 -20.51
N LEU A 216 -14.06 4.97 -20.74
CA LEU A 216 -14.24 6.34 -21.23
C LEU A 216 -14.94 6.41 -22.59
N ALA A 217 -14.56 5.54 -23.53
CA ALA A 217 -15.20 5.48 -24.84
C ALA A 217 -16.69 5.11 -24.70
N SER A 218 -17.01 4.21 -23.77
CA SER A 218 -18.37 3.78 -23.47
C SER A 218 -19.21 4.82 -22.71
N LEU A 219 -18.59 5.79 -22.03
CA LEU A 219 -19.25 6.94 -21.40
C LEU A 219 -19.52 8.05 -22.42
N ALA A 220 -18.63 8.24 -23.40
CA ALA A 220 -18.75 9.31 -24.38
C ALA A 220 -19.89 9.09 -25.41
N GLY A 221 -20.43 7.86 -25.52
CA GLY A 221 -21.69 7.60 -26.23
C GLY A 221 -21.68 7.90 -27.74
N GLY A 222 -20.54 7.76 -28.41
CA GLY A 222 -20.43 8.03 -29.86
C GLY A 222 -20.96 6.88 -30.73
N PRO A 223 -21.74 7.15 -31.80
CA PRO A 223 -22.19 6.11 -32.72
C PRO A 223 -21.00 5.55 -33.51
N GLY A 224 -20.78 4.23 -33.40
CA GLY A 224 -19.96 3.44 -34.33
C GLY A 224 -18.46 3.72 -34.32
N ARG A 225 -17.67 2.70 -33.92
CA ARG A 225 -16.23 2.56 -34.20
C ARG A 225 -15.26 3.46 -33.43
N VAL A 226 -15.69 4.35 -32.53
CA VAL A 226 -14.73 5.09 -31.67
C VAL A 226 -14.10 4.16 -30.63
N GLU A 227 -14.89 3.33 -29.95
CA GLU A 227 -14.41 2.26 -29.07
C GLU A 227 -13.44 1.31 -29.80
N GLU A 228 -13.83 0.86 -30.99
CA GLU A 228 -13.04 -0.05 -31.83
C GLU A 228 -11.74 0.61 -32.30
N ARG A 229 -11.77 1.85 -32.80
CA ARG A 229 -10.57 2.58 -33.25
C ARG A 229 -9.62 2.91 -32.10
N VAL A 230 -10.13 3.29 -30.93
CA VAL A 230 -9.29 3.52 -29.73
C VAL A 230 -8.60 2.22 -29.31
N LEU A 231 -9.29 1.08 -29.42
CA LEU A 231 -8.71 -0.23 -29.13
C LEU A 231 -7.73 -0.72 -30.19
N GLU A 232 -8.00 -0.46 -31.47
CA GLU A 232 -7.13 -0.77 -32.61
C GLU A 232 -5.82 0.03 -32.58
N THR A 233 -5.77 1.19 -31.92
CA THR A 233 -4.51 1.91 -31.73
C THR A 233 -3.58 1.26 -30.70
N ASN A 234 -4.07 0.36 -29.83
CA ASN A 234 -3.22 -0.31 -28.84
C ASN A 234 -2.19 -1.24 -29.52
N PRO A 235 -2.54 -2.15 -30.45
CA PRO A 235 -1.56 -2.91 -31.22
C PRO A 235 -0.51 -2.04 -31.94
N VAL A 236 -0.90 -0.87 -32.46
CA VAL A 236 0.01 0.05 -33.15
C VAL A 236 0.94 0.76 -32.15
N LEU A 237 0.44 1.23 -31.01
CA LEU A 237 1.23 1.85 -29.95
C LEU A 237 2.12 0.83 -29.22
N GLU A 238 1.66 -0.41 -29.08
CA GLU A 238 2.45 -1.52 -28.56
C GLU A 238 3.55 -1.93 -29.56
N ALA A 239 3.26 -1.95 -30.87
CA ALA A 239 4.25 -2.26 -31.90
C ALA A 239 5.34 -1.19 -32.07
N PHE A 240 5.03 0.09 -31.81
CA PHE A 240 6.00 1.19 -31.87
C PHE A 240 6.65 1.53 -30.52
N GLY A 241 6.02 1.19 -29.40
CA GLY A 241 6.46 1.58 -28.05
C GLY A 241 6.95 0.44 -27.15
N ASN A 242 6.72 -0.82 -27.51
CA ASN A 242 7.10 -1.97 -26.68
C ASN A 242 8.24 -2.76 -27.33
N ALA A 243 9.31 -2.96 -26.56
CA ALA A 243 10.39 -3.87 -26.92
C ALA A 243 10.38 -5.06 -25.96
N LYS A 244 10.57 -6.27 -26.49
CA LYS A 244 10.65 -7.51 -25.70
C LYS A 244 11.81 -7.43 -24.70
N THR A 245 11.55 -7.63 -23.41
CA THR A 245 12.60 -7.80 -22.40
C THR A 245 12.50 -9.18 -21.75
N LEU A 246 13.61 -9.70 -21.22
CA LEU A 246 13.71 -11.06 -20.67
C LEU A 246 12.73 -11.38 -19.52
N ARG A 247 12.07 -10.36 -18.93
CA ARG A 247 11.08 -10.52 -17.84
C ARG A 247 9.64 -10.15 -18.23
N ASN A 248 9.41 -9.52 -19.39
CA ASN A 248 8.08 -9.13 -19.84
C ASN A 248 8.04 -9.03 -21.38
N HIS A 249 7.09 -9.72 -22.01
CA HIS A 249 6.91 -9.70 -23.46
C HIS A 249 6.30 -8.37 -23.97
N ASN A 250 5.82 -7.49 -23.07
CA ASN A 250 5.19 -6.21 -23.43
C ASN A 250 5.66 -5.03 -22.54
N SER A 251 6.96 -4.75 -22.49
CA SER A 251 7.51 -3.58 -21.77
C SER A 251 7.48 -2.31 -22.61
N SER A 252 6.66 -1.33 -22.22
CA SER A 252 6.65 0.01 -22.82
C SER A 252 7.90 0.82 -22.47
N ARG A 253 8.64 1.23 -23.50
CA ARG A 253 9.79 2.14 -23.40
C ARG A 253 9.39 3.50 -23.98
N CYS A 254 8.68 4.30 -23.22
CA CYS A 254 8.60 5.74 -23.53
C CYS A 254 9.12 6.52 -22.33
N GLY A 255 10.43 6.74 -22.31
CA GLY A 255 11.05 7.82 -21.55
C GLY A 255 10.75 9.14 -22.26
N GLY A 256 10.26 10.12 -21.51
CA GLY A 256 9.68 11.33 -22.04
C GLY A 256 10.67 12.35 -22.63
N GLY A 257 10.07 13.34 -23.31
CA GLY A 257 10.58 14.71 -23.32
C GLY A 257 11.26 15.18 -24.61
N ALA A 258 10.48 15.81 -25.50
CA ALA A 258 10.97 16.92 -26.32
C ALA A 258 9.80 17.83 -26.71
N ARG A 259 9.51 18.78 -25.83
CA ARG A 259 8.65 19.93 -26.12
C ARG A 259 9.45 20.88 -27.02
N ARG A 260 9.24 20.84 -28.33
CA ARG A 260 9.67 21.94 -29.21
C ARG A 260 8.63 23.06 -29.11
N ARG A 261 9.00 24.15 -28.43
CA ARG A 261 8.32 25.45 -28.57
C ARG A 261 8.60 25.98 -29.98
N GLY A 262 7.58 26.52 -30.63
CA GLY A 262 7.74 27.52 -31.69
C GLY A 262 8.03 28.89 -31.11
#